data_AF-W4L431-F1
#
_entry.id   AF-W4L431-F1
#
_cell.length_a   1.000
_cell.length_b   1.000
_cell.length_c   1.000
_cell.angle_alpha   90.00
_cell.angle_beta   90.00
_cell.angle_gamma   90.00
#
_symmetry.space_group_name_H-M   'P 1'
#
loop_
_entity.id
_entity.type
_entity.pdbx_description
1 polymer ?
#
loop_
_entity_poly.entity_id
_entity_poly.type
_entity_poly.pdbx_seq_one_letter_code
_entity_poly.pdbx_strand_id
1 'polypeptide(L)' 'MTGHYPFSDLTKNFSPQRQALVEENVRVLKQEMALHELRKAHKQSQADLAKRLEVNQPAVAKMERRADM' A
#
# COMPACT_ATOMS: atom_id res chain seq x y z
N MET A 1 -0.70 26.08 -9.75
CA MET A 1 -0.07 24.85 -10.28
C MET A 1 0.38 24.00 -9.10
N THR A 2 -0.43 23.06 -8.63
CA THR A 2 0.03 22.06 -7.65
C THR A 2 0.78 20.99 -8.44
N GLY A 3 2.11 21.10 -8.49
CA GLY A 3 2.95 20.08 -9.12
C GLY A 3 2.76 18.75 -8.41
N HIS A 4 2.38 17.71 -9.15
CA HIS A 4 2.40 16.34 -8.65
C HIS A 4 3.86 15.92 -8.52
N TYR A 5 4.41 15.97 -7.30
CA TYR A 5 5.73 15.41 -7.01
C TYR A 5 5.58 13.93 -6.66
N PRO A 6 6.44 13.06 -7.21
CA PRO A 6 6.42 11.65 -6.83
C PRO A 6 6.84 11.53 -5.36
N PHE A 7 6.19 10.63 -4.62
CA PHE A 7 6.46 10.41 -3.20
C PHE A 7 7.94 10.03 -2.92
N SER A 8 8.61 9.43 -3.90
CA SER A 8 10.06 9.14 -3.85
C SER A 8 10.91 10.39 -3.62
N ASP A 9 10.50 11.55 -4.10
CA ASP A 9 11.23 12.81 -3.87
C ASP A 9 11.21 13.27 -2.42
N LEU A 10 10.20 12.86 -1.65
CA LEU A 10 10.07 13.18 -0.22
C LEU A 10 10.99 12.31 0.65
N THR A 11 11.37 11.13 0.15
CA THR A 11 12.07 10.10 0.92
C THR A 11 13.53 9.91 0.52
N LYS A 12 13.95 10.43 -0.65
CA LYS A 12 15.31 10.27 -1.20
C LYS A 12 16.45 10.71 -0.28
N ASN A 13 16.21 11.68 0.61
CA ASN A 13 17.23 12.24 1.50
C ASN A 13 17.16 11.65 2.92
N PHE A 14 16.47 10.53 3.13
CA PHE A 14 16.44 9.89 4.44
C PHE A 14 17.80 9.36 4.83
N SER A 15 18.20 9.58 6.08
CA SER A 15 19.40 8.95 6.63
C SER A 15 19.24 7.42 6.68
N PRO A 16 20.33 6.65 6.65
CA PRO A 16 20.27 5.19 6.74
C PRO A 16 19.49 4.70 7.98
N GLN A 17 19.63 5.39 9.12
CA GLN A 17 18.91 5.07 10.35
C GLN A 17 17.40 5.27 10.18
N ARG A 18 16.99 6.35 9.52
CA ARG A 18 15.57 6.62 9.25
C ARG A 18 14.98 5.62 8.26
N GLN A 19 15.74 5.22 7.25
CA GLN A 19 15.32 4.18 6.30
C GLN A 19 15.06 2.85 7.02
N ALA A 20 16.00 2.42 7.89
CA ALA A 20 15.84 1.19 8.68
C ALA A 20 14.61 1.23 9.60
N LEU A 21 14.33 2.36 10.26
CA LEU A 21 13.13 2.53 11.09
C LEU A 21 11.84 2.46 10.25
N VAL A 22 11.83 3.07 9.06
CA VAL A 22 10.69 3.02 8.15
C VAL A 22 10.47 1.59 7.66
N GLU A 23 11.52 0.86 7.28
CA GLU A 23 11.43 -0.53 6.85
C GLU A 23 10.89 -1.44 7.95
N GLU A 24 11.35 -1.26 9.20
CA GLU A 24 10.84 -2.00 10.35
C GLU A 24 9.35 -1.76 10.57
N ASN A 25 8.92 -0.49 10.59
CA ASN A 25 7.52 -0.12 10.74
C ASN A 25 6.67 -0.65 9.59
N VAL A 26 7.18 -0.59 8.35
CA VAL A 26 6.51 -1.17 7.18
C VAL A 26 6.37 -2.67 7.33
N ARG A 27 7.36 -3.38 7.88
CA ARG A 27 7.28 -4.82 8.11
C ARG A 27 6.20 -5.16 9.14
N VAL A 28 6.17 -4.45 10.27
CA VAL A 28 5.14 -4.63 11.32
C VAL A 28 3.75 -4.32 10.78
N LEU A 29 3.57 -3.16 10.14
CA LEU A 29 2.27 -2.77 9.58
C LEU A 29 1.81 -3.73 8.46
N LYS A 30 2.72 -4.29 7.67
CA LYS A 30 2.37 -5.32 6.68
C LYS A 30 1.91 -6.62 7.34
N GLN A 31 2.50 -6.99 8.48
CA GLN A 31 2.10 -8.17 9.25
C GLN A 31 0.74 -7.98 9.95
N GLU A 32 0.43 -6.75 10.35
CA GLU A 32 -0.80 -6.44 11.09
C GLU A 32 -1.99 -6.06 10.18
N MET A 33 -1.77 -5.81 8.89
CA MET A 33 -2.78 -5.24 8.01
C MET A 33 -3.55 -6.30 7.20
N ALA A 34 -4.80 -6.54 7.60
CA ALA A 34 -5.77 -7.30 6.81
C ALA A 34 -6.37 -6.45 5.67
N LEU A 35 -5.70 -6.41 4.51
CA LEU A 35 -6.10 -5.55 3.38
C LEU A 35 -7.54 -5.82 2.89
N HIS A 36 -7.98 -7.08 2.95
CA HIS A 36 -9.34 -7.45 2.57
C HIS A 36 -10.41 -6.85 3.49
N GLU A 37 -10.15 -6.76 4.79
CA GLU A 37 -11.06 -6.16 5.78
C GLU A 37 -11.10 -4.65 5.63
N LEU A 38 -9.95 -4.00 5.37
CA LEU A 38 -9.89 -2.57 5.11
C LEU A 38 -10.71 -2.19 3.86
N ARG A 39 -10.57 -2.96 2.76
CA ARG A 39 -11.38 -2.75 1.55
C ARG A 39 -12.88 -2.88 1.84
N LYS A 40 -13.28 -3.90 2.59
CA LYS A 40 -14.69 -4.13 2.98
C LYS A 40 -15.23 -3.01 3.86
N ALA A 41 -14.45 -2.51 4.83
CA ALA A 41 -14.83 -1.39 5.69
C ALA A 41 -15.12 -0.12 4.87
N HIS A 42 -14.39 0.08 3.78
CA HIS A 42 -14.64 1.16 2.81
C HIS A 42 -15.76 0.88 1.79
N LYS A 43 -16.47 -0.24 1.91
CA LYS A 43 -17.55 -0.68 1.01
C LYS A 43 -17.12 -0.76 -0.46
N GLN A 44 -15.88 -1.17 -0.71
CA GLN A 44 -15.33 -1.29 -2.06
C GLN A 44 -15.32 -2.75 -2.51
N SER A 45 -15.72 -3.03 -3.74
CA SER A 45 -15.45 -4.33 -4.35
C SER A 45 -13.98 -4.40 -4.82
N GLN A 46 -13.45 -5.61 -4.98
CA GLN A 46 -12.11 -5.78 -5.57
C GLN A 46 -12.05 -5.21 -6.99
N ALA A 47 -13.14 -5.29 -7.75
CA ALA A 47 -13.22 -4.77 -9.12
C ALA A 47 -13.19 -3.23 -9.14
N ASP A 48 -13.86 -2.57 -8.19
CA ASP A 48 -13.83 -1.11 -8.09
C ASP A 48 -12.47 -0.60 -7.65
N LEU A 49 -11.82 -1.31 -6.71
CA LEU A 49 -10.46 -1.02 -6.31
C LEU A 49 -9.48 -1.25 -7.48
N ALA A 50 -9.65 -2.31 -8.26
CA ALA A 50 -8.84 -2.62 -9.42
C ALA A 50 -8.92 -1.52 -10.50
N LYS A 51 -10.13 -1.02 -10.78
CA LYS A 51 -10.35 0.12 -11.69
C LYS A 51 -9.62 1.38 -11.22
N ARG A 52 -9.70 1.70 -9.92
CA ARG A 52 -9.03 2.88 -9.34
C ARG A 52 -7.51 2.78 -9.36
N LEU A 53 -6.99 1.56 -9.24
CA LEU A 53 -5.55 1.28 -9.25
C LEU A 53 -5.01 0.99 -10.65
N GLU A 54 -5.86 1.03 -11.69
CA GLU A 54 -5.51 0.71 -13.07
C GLU A 54 -4.85 -0.67 -13.23
N VAL A 55 -5.31 -1.64 -12.43
CA VAL A 55 -4.86 -3.04 -12.47
C VAL A 55 -6.04 -3.97 -12.68
N ASN A 56 -5.76 -5.24 -12.95
CA ASN A 56 -6.80 -6.26 -13.04
C ASN A 56 -7.24 -6.72 -11.64
N GLN A 57 -8.52 -7.09 -11.47
CA GLN A 57 -9.06 -7.62 -10.22
C GLN A 57 -8.23 -8.77 -9.60
N PRO A 58 -7.68 -9.74 -10.37
CA PRO A 58 -6.82 -10.79 -9.81
C PRO A 58 -5.54 -10.24 -9.16
N ALA A 59 -5.01 -9.10 -9.64
CA ALA A 59 -3.87 -8.45 -9.02
C ALA A 59 -4.23 -7.93 -7.61
N VAL A 60 -5.43 -7.38 -7.44
CA VAL A 60 -5.96 -6.95 -6.14
C VAL A 60 -6.13 -8.15 -5.21
N ALA A 61 -6.73 -9.25 -5.68
CA ALA A 61 -6.87 -10.47 -4.88
C ALA A 61 -5.51 -11.04 -4.43
N LYS A 62 -4.49 -10.97 -5.30
CA LYS A 62 -3.12 -11.39 -4.96
C LYS A 62 -2.46 -10.46 -3.94
N MET A 63 -2.72 -9.16 -4.01
CA MET A 63 -2.23 -8.19 -3.03
C MET A 63 -2.86 -8.40 -1.66
N GLU A 64 -4.19 -8.61 -1.60
CA GLU A 64 -4.90 -8.94 -0.36
C GLU A 64 -4.34 -10.21 0.27
N ARG A 65 -4.26 -11.31 -0.50
CA ARG A 65 -3.77 -12.60 0.02
C ARG A 65 -2.30 -12.56 0.48
N ARG A 66 -1.44 -11.75 -0.14
CA ARG A 66 -0.03 -11.60 0.26
C ARG A 66 0.15 -10.77 1.52
N ALA A 67 -0.81 -9.89 1.83
CA ALA A 67 -0.80 -9.10 3.06
C ALA A 67 -1.47 -9.84 4.22
N ASP A 68 -2.41 -10.73 3.92
CA ASP A 68 -3.08 -11.58 4.91
C ASP A 68 -2.30 -12.88 5.26
N MET A 69 -1.13 -13.12 4.65
CA MET A 69 -0.21 -14.24 4.93
C MET A 69 1.03 -13.73 5.67
#